data_AF-A0A7R9M8A7-F1
#
_entry.id   AF-A0A7R9M8A7-F1
#
_cell.length_a   1.000
_cell.length_b   1.000
_cell.length_c   1.000
_cell.angle_alpha   90.00
_cell.angle_beta   90.00
_cell.angle_gamma   90.00
#
_symmetry.space_group_name_H-M   'P 1'
#
loop_
_entity.id
_entity.type
_entity.pdbx_description
1 polymer ?
#
loop_
_entity_poly.entity_id
_entity_poly.type
_entity_poly.pdbx_seq_one_letter_code
_entity_poly.pdbx_strand_id
1 'polypeptide(L)' 'PVSPMEKLFDCPFCGQEKTCLVDTDIATSNARIRCQKCDEFYTTKITHLSQPIDIYCQWVDACEEANN' A
#
# COMPACT_ATOMS: atom_id res chain seq x y z
N PRO A 1 -24.43 -4.42 9.76
CA PRO A 1 -23.36 -3.44 10.06
C PRO A 1 -22.29 -3.49 8.97
N VAL A 2 -22.37 -2.58 8.01
CA VAL A 2 -21.34 -2.45 6.98
C VAL A 2 -20.14 -1.75 7.62
N SER A 3 -19.15 -2.54 8.03
CA SER A 3 -17.89 -2.02 8.54
C SER A 3 -17.23 -1.19 7.43
N PRO A 4 -16.66 -0.02 7.75
CA PRO A 4 -16.13 0.87 6.73
C PRO A 4 -15.13 0.11 5.86
N MET A 5 -15.21 0.30 4.54
CA MET A 5 -14.14 -0.07 3.61
C MET A 5 -12.94 0.84 3.85
N GLU A 6 -12.37 0.79 5.05
CA GLU A 6 -10.99 1.19 5.27
C GLU A 6 -10.18 0.31 4.32
N LYS A 7 -9.39 0.96 3.46
CA LYS A 7 -8.59 0.37 2.38
C LYS A 7 -7.44 -0.42 3.01
N LEU A 8 -7.81 -1.48 3.71
CA LEU A 8 -6.99 -2.28 4.56
C LEU A 8 -6.48 -3.45 3.73
N PHE A 9 -5.26 -3.31 3.23
CA PHE A 9 -4.60 -4.36 2.46
C PHE A 9 -3.80 -5.29 3.38
N ASP A 10 -3.59 -6.51 2.92
CA ASP A 10 -2.77 -7.51 3.57
C ASP A 10 -1.30 -7.15 3.40
N CYS A 11 -0.45 -7.43 4.39
CA CYS A 11 0.98 -7.19 4.23
C CYS A 11 1.68 -8.41 3.61
N PRO A 12 2.33 -8.29 2.44
CA PRO A 12 3.02 -9.42 1.80
C PRO A 12 4.23 -9.93 2.62
N PHE A 13 4.77 -9.12 3.54
CA PHE A 13 5.91 -9.50 4.37
C PHE A 13 5.52 -10.26 5.64
N CYS A 14 4.56 -9.74 6.40
CA CYS A 14 4.18 -10.31 7.70
C CYS A 14 2.91 -11.17 7.65
N GLY A 15 2.22 -11.21 6.51
CA GLY A 15 0.98 -11.96 6.33
C GLY A 15 -0.17 -11.48 7.21
N GLN A 16 -0.08 -10.27 7.78
CA GLN A 16 -1.16 -9.69 8.56
C GLN A 16 -2.17 -9.03 7.63
N GLU A 17 -3.42 -9.46 7.78
CA GLU A 17 -4.54 -8.83 7.11
C GLU A 17 -4.76 -7.44 7.71
N LYS A 18 -5.09 -6.49 6.84
CA LYS A 18 -5.65 -5.21 7.26
C LYS A 18 -4.77 -4.33 8.17
N THR A 19 -3.46 -4.32 7.92
CA THR A 19 -2.50 -3.53 8.72
C THR A 19 -1.78 -2.44 7.91
N CYS A 20 -1.99 -2.43 6.60
CA CYS A 20 -1.33 -1.52 5.68
C CYS A 20 -2.12 -0.21 5.53
N LEU A 21 -1.44 0.91 5.77
CA LEU A 21 -1.96 2.26 5.58
C LEU A 21 -1.44 2.84 4.28
N VAL A 22 -2.35 3.35 3.43
CA VAL A 22 -2.01 4.02 2.17
C VAL A 22 -2.29 5.51 2.29
N ASP A 23 -1.23 6.29 2.20
CA ASP A 23 -1.23 7.74 2.13
C ASP A 23 -1.00 8.17 0.68
N THR A 24 -1.89 8.99 0.13
CA THR A 24 -1.81 9.44 -1.27
C THR A 24 -1.75 10.95 -1.31
N ASP A 25 -0.62 11.48 -1.78
CA ASP A 25 -0.38 12.89 -1.96
C ASP A 25 -0.49 13.25 -3.45
N ILE A 26 -1.67 13.73 -3.84
CA ILE A 26 -1.92 14.17 -5.24
C ILE A 26 -1.13 15.42 -5.61
N ALA A 27 -0.77 16.26 -4.63
CA ALA A 27 -0.03 17.50 -4.88
C ALA A 27 1.37 17.23 -5.40
N THR A 28 2.03 16.20 -4.86
CA THR A 28 3.32 15.71 -5.32
C THR A 28 3.20 14.56 -6.32
N SER A 29 1.99 14.02 -6.51
CA SER A 29 1.75 12.83 -7.34
C SER A 29 2.55 11.62 -6.80
N ASN A 30 2.53 11.47 -5.48
CA ASN A 30 3.21 10.40 -4.76
C ASN A 30 2.23 9.68 -3.84
N ALA A 31 2.39 8.37 -3.69
CA ALA A 31 1.74 7.62 -2.64
C ALA A 31 2.75 6.85 -1.81
N ARG A 32 2.42 6.67 -0.54
CA ARG A 32 3.18 5.90 0.43
C ARG A 32 2.28 4.87 1.06
N ILE A 33 2.68 3.62 1.02
CA ILE A 33 2.07 2.51 1.77
C ILE A 33 3.00 2.11 2.91
N ARG A 34 2.45 1.89 4.11
CA ARG A 34 3.22 1.43 5.27
C ARG A 34 2.43 0.39 6.06
N CYS A 35 3.10 -0.69 6.44
CA CYS A 35 2.58 -1.67 7.38
C CYS A 35 2.83 -1.23 8.83
N GLN A 36 1.79 -1.17 9.67
CA GLN A 36 1.97 -0.83 11.08
C GLN A 36 2.57 -1.96 11.92
N LYS A 37 2.62 -3.19 11.39
CA LYS A 37 3.11 -4.36 12.11
C LYS A 37 4.60 -4.59 11.95
N CYS A 38 5.09 -4.64 10.72
CA CYS A 38 6.50 -4.85 10.42
C CYS A 38 7.26 -3.54 10.14
N ASP A 39 6.58 -2.40 10.20
CA ASP A 39 7.10 -1.06 9.89
C ASP A 39 7.62 -0.86 8.46
N GLU A 40 7.46 -1.87 7.61
CA GLU A 40 7.83 -1.83 6.20
C GLU A 40 7.02 -0.77 5.46
N PHE A 41 7.68 -0.02 4.58
CA PHE A 41 7.02 1.03 3.81
C PHE A 41 7.54 1.10 2.38
N TYR A 42 6.67 1.54 1.49
CA TYR A 42 6.97 1.71 0.08
C TYR A 42 6.38 3.00 -0.44
N THR A 43 7.10 3.67 -1.32
CA THR A 43 6.69 4.95 -1.91
C THR A 43 6.78 4.84 -3.42
N THR A 44 5.68 5.14 -4.10
CA THR A 44 5.58 5.11 -5.56
C THR A 44 5.00 6.42 -6.08
N LYS A 45 5.18 6.68 -7.38
CA LYS A 45 4.52 7.80 -8.06
C LYS A 45 3.12 7.38 -8.49
N ILE A 46 2.17 8.26 -8.25
CA ILE A 46 0.76 8.03 -8.55
C ILE A 46 0.21 9.20 -9.36
N THR A 47 -0.85 8.95 -10.11
CA THR A 47 -1.56 9.98 -10.87
C THR A 47 -2.97 10.13 -10.33
N HIS A 48 -3.72 11.12 -10.82
CA HIS A 48 -5.15 11.28 -10.48
C HIS A 48 -6.03 10.08 -10.85
N LEU A 49 -5.52 9.13 -11.65
CA LEU A 49 -6.21 7.89 -12.01
C LEU A 49 -5.81 6.71 -11.12
N SER A 50 -4.75 6.84 -10.31
CA SER A 50 -4.21 5.75 -9.52
C SER A 50 -5.10 5.46 -8.32
N GLN A 51 -5.56 4.21 -8.22
CA GLN A 51 -6.37 3.75 -7.12
C GLN A 51 -5.49 3.16 -6.02
N PRO A 52 -5.92 3.17 -4.76
CA PRO A 52 -5.19 2.52 -3.65
C PRO A 52 -4.79 1.06 -3.93
N ILE A 53 -5.59 0.34 -4.73
CA ILE A 53 -5.27 -1.02 -5.17
C ILE A 53 -4.06 -1.06 -6.13
N ASP A 54 -3.89 -0.07 -7.02
CA ASP A 54 -2.70 0.04 -7.88
C ASP A 54 -1.44 0.21 -7.04
N ILE A 55 -1.48 1.07 -6.01
CA ILE A 55 -0.34 1.29 -5.11
C ILE A 55 0.03 -0.02 -4.39
N TYR A 56 -1.00 -0.74 -3.94
CA TYR A 56 -0.80 -2.03 -3.28
C TYR A 56 -0.18 -3.06 -4.23
N CYS A 57 -0.71 -3.20 -5.45
CA CYS A 57 -0.17 -4.13 -6.44
C CYS A 57 1.29 -3.80 -6.76
N GLN A 58 1.60 -2.54 -7.05
CA GLN A 58 2.97 -2.09 -7.28
C GLN A 58 3.91 -2.37 -6.10
N TRP A 59 3.39 -2.26 -4.88
CA TRP A 59 4.18 -2.61 -3.70
C TRP A 59 4.46 -4.10 -3.65
N VAL A 60 3.44 -4.95 -3.84
CA VAL A 60 3.60 -6.41 -3.86
C VAL A 60 4.61 -6.84 -4.93
N ASP A 61 4.44 -6.38 -6.18
CA ASP A 61 5.39 -6.67 -7.28
C ASP A 61 6.81 -6.22 -6.92
N ALA A 62 6.99 -4.99 -6.41
CA ALA A 62 8.30 -4.48 -6.03
C ALA A 62 8.94 -5.26 -4.86
N CYS A 63 8.12 -5.84 -3.97
CA CYS A 63 8.60 -6.67 -2.87
C CYS A 63 9.03 -8.06 -3.35
N GLU A 64 8.31 -8.62 -4.33
CA GLU A 64 8.71 -9.85 -4.99
C GLU A 64 10.03 -9.67 -5.75
N GLU A 65 10.20 -8.56 -6.47
CA GLU A 65 11.44 -8.23 -7.17
C GLU A 65 12.63 -7.98 -6.22
N ALA A 66 12.41 -7.30 -5.10
CA ALA A 66 13.48 -6.98 -4.15
C ALA A 66 13.97 -8.20 -3.34
N ASN A 67 13.18 -9.28 -3.28
CA ASN A 67 13.46 -10.46 -2.48
C ASN A 67 13.98 -11.67 -3.30
N ASN A 68 14.38 -11.46 -4.55
CA ASN A 68 14.94 -12.47 -5.46
C ASN A 68 16.36 -12.10 -5.91
#